data_AF-A0A7C1F7P8-F1
#
_entry.id   AF-A0A7C1F7P8-F1
#
_cell.length_a   1.000
_cell.length_b   1.000
_cell.length_c   1.000
_cell.angle_alpha   90.00
_cell.angle_beta   90.00
_cell.angle_gamma   90.00
#
_symmetry.space_group_name_H-M   'P 1'
#
loop_
_entity.id
_entity.type
_entity.pdbx_description
1 polymer ?
#
loop_
_entity_poly.entity_id
_entity_poly.type
_entity_poly.pdbx_seq_one_letter_code
_entity_poly.pdbx_strand_id
1 'polypeptide(L)'
;MKSTLELRPIYHRKDERIKAHVLLCFLALVLARIAEGQTGLTWDKIRAIMERMHLGEFQSKDGRPLQRAELTPEQSNILKKLNISPLPKLYRIDLKG
;
A
#
# COMPACT_ATOMS: atom_id res chain seq x y z
N MET A 1 -43.42 32.87 -25.39
CA MET A 1 -42.66 31.68 -25.83
C MET A 1 -41.42 31.56 -24.97
N LYS A 2 -41.42 30.63 -24.00
CA LYS A 2 -40.23 30.37 -23.15
C LYS A 2 -39.44 29.26 -23.83
N SER A 3 -38.27 29.61 -24.37
CA SER A 3 -37.30 28.67 -24.92
C SER A 3 -36.76 27.82 -23.78
N THR A 4 -37.19 26.56 -23.74
CA THR A 4 -36.66 25.54 -22.83
C THR A 4 -35.26 25.21 -23.32
N LEU A 5 -34.25 25.87 -22.74
CA LEU A 5 -32.86 25.50 -22.92
C LEU A 5 -32.68 24.10 -22.33
N GLU A 6 -32.78 23.07 -23.17
CA GLU A 6 -32.42 21.70 -22.81
C GLU A 6 -30.89 21.60 -22.68
N LEU A 7 -30.39 22.04 -21.52
CA LEU A 7 -29.08 21.67 -21.05
C LEU A 7 -29.07 20.15 -20.86
N ARG A 8 -28.47 19.42 -21.81
CA ARG A 8 -28.20 17.99 -21.64
C ARG A 8 -27.53 17.75 -20.30
N PRO A 9 -28.02 16.81 -19.47
CA PRO A 9 -27.46 16.58 -18.16
C PRO A 9 -26.03 16.05 -18.28
N ILE A 10 -25.04 16.86 -17.91
CA ILE A 10 -23.65 16.43 -17.68
C ILE A 10 -23.56 15.79 -16.28
N TYR A 11 -24.53 14.94 -15.94
CA TYR A 11 -24.69 14.40 -14.59
C TYR A 11 -24.57 12.88 -14.64
N HIS A 12 -23.35 12.35 -14.62
CA HIS A 12 -23.15 11.02 -14.02
C HIS A 12 -21.69 10.66 -13.78
N ARG A 13 -20.81 10.87 -14.77
CA ARG A 13 -19.44 10.34 -14.67
C ARG A 13 -18.50 11.12 -13.75
N LYS A 14 -18.79 12.39 -13.46
CA LYS A 14 -17.91 13.23 -12.62
C LYS A 14 -18.23 13.07 -11.13
N ASP A 15 -19.51 13.08 -10.75
CA ASP A 15 -19.92 13.00 -9.34
C ASP A 15 -19.58 11.65 -8.71
N GLU A 16 -19.74 10.55 -9.44
CA GLU A 16 -19.33 9.22 -8.95
C GLU A 16 -17.82 9.14 -8.71
N ARG A 17 -17.01 9.72 -9.59
CA ARG A 17 -15.55 9.77 -9.44
C ARG A 17 -15.11 10.62 -8.26
N ILE A 18 -15.78 11.75 -8.03
CA ILE A 18 -15.51 12.61 -6.87
C ILE A 18 -15.85 11.85 -5.59
N LYS A 19 -17.03 11.22 -5.51
CA LYS A 19 -17.44 10.42 -4.35
C LYS A 19 -16.47 9.27 -4.09
N ALA A 20 -16.06 8.55 -5.14
CA ALA A 20 -15.09 7.46 -5.04
C ALA A 20 -13.73 7.97 -4.55
N HIS A 21 -13.22 9.08 -5.09
CA HIS A 21 -11.95 9.66 -4.66
C HIS A 21 -11.98 10.10 -3.20
N VAL A 22 -13.04 10.81 -2.78
CA VAL A 22 -13.21 11.23 -1.38
C VAL A 22 -13.29 10.03 -0.46
N LEU A 23 -14.02 8.97 -0.84
CA LEU A 23 -14.10 7.73 -0.06
C LEU A 23 -12.72 7.05 0.05
N LEU A 24 -11.98 6.95 -1.05
CA LEU A 24 -10.63 6.37 -1.05
C LEU A 24 -9.64 7.19 -0.20
N CYS A 25 -9.70 8.53 -0.30
CA CYS A 25 -8.89 9.42 0.52
C CYS A 25 -9.26 9.29 2.00
N PHE A 26 -10.55 9.25 2.33
CA PHE A 26 -11.02 9.04 3.69
C PHE A 26 -10.55 7.69 4.24
N LEU A 27 -10.71 6.61 3.47
CA LEU A 27 -10.23 5.28 3.86
C LEU A 27 -8.72 5.27 4.09
N ALA A 28 -7.94 5.88 3.20
CA ALA A 28 -6.49 6.00 3.35
C ALA A 28 -6.09 6.78 4.62
N LEU A 29 -6.81 7.87 4.91
CA LEU A 29 -6.59 8.65 6.13
C LEU A 29 -6.92 7.85 7.40
N VAL A 30 -8.05 7.15 7.42
CA VAL A 30 -8.44 6.28 8.55
C VAL A 30 -7.39 5.20 8.79
N LEU A 31 -6.92 4.53 7.73
CA LEU A 31 -5.86 3.53 7.83
C LEU A 31 -4.55 4.13 8.38
N ALA A 32 -4.15 5.32 7.90
CA ALA A 32 -2.97 6.00 8.39
C ALA A 32 -3.11 6.36 9.89
N ARG A 33 -4.27 6.87 10.33
CA ARG A 33 -4.51 7.19 11.75
C ARG A 33 -4.52 5.95 12.64
N ILE A 34 -5.10 4.84 12.19
CA ILE A 34 -5.05 3.57 12.92
C ILE A 34 -3.59 3.11 13.08
N ALA A 35 -2.81 3.17 12.01
CA ALA A 35 -1.41 2.76 12.03
C ALA A 35 -0.57 3.65 12.99
N GLU A 36 -0.78 4.96 12.97
CA GLU A 36 -0.14 5.89 13.92
C GLU A 36 -0.54 5.57 15.37
N GLY A 37 -1.83 5.33 15.62
CA GLY A 37 -2.34 5.02 16.96
C GLY A 37 -1.79 3.69 17.53
N GLN A 38 -1.68 2.66 16.70
CA GLN A 38 -1.14 1.37 17.12
C GLN A 38 0.38 1.38 17.27
N THR A 39 1.10 2.10 16.40
CA THR A 39 2.57 2.09 16.40
C THR A 39 3.20 3.15 17.31
N GLY A 40 2.49 4.26 17.57
CA GLY A 40 3.00 5.45 18.23
C GLY A 40 3.95 6.29 17.36
N LEU A 41 4.02 6.01 16.06
CA LEU A 41 4.88 6.70 15.09
C LEU A 41 4.02 7.55 14.16
N THR A 42 4.58 8.62 13.58
CA THR A 42 3.90 9.39 12.52
C THR A 42 3.84 8.60 11.22
N TRP A 43 2.84 8.87 10.40
CA TRP A 43 2.66 8.22 9.10
C TRP A 43 3.91 8.35 8.21
N ASP A 44 4.54 9.52 8.18
CA ASP A 44 5.76 9.75 7.39
C ASP A 44 6.91 8.83 7.81
N LYS A 45 7.03 8.57 9.12
CA LYS A 45 8.06 7.66 9.64
C LYS A 45 7.72 6.21 9.32
N ILE A 46 6.45 5.81 9.47
CA ILE A 46 5.98 4.47 9.09
C ILE A 46 6.26 4.23 7.61
N ARG A 47 5.86 5.18 6.76
CA ARG A 47 6.08 5.16 5.32
C ARG A 47 7.57 5.04 4.99
N ALA A 48 8.42 5.90 5.54
CA ALA A 48 9.86 5.86 5.25
C ALA A 48 10.52 4.53 5.67
N ILE A 49 10.10 3.94 6.80
CA ILE A 49 10.61 2.65 7.27
C ILE A 49 10.13 1.51 6.35
N MET A 50 8.87 1.55 5.92
CA MET A 50 8.27 0.51 5.09
C MET A 50 8.64 0.61 3.61
N GLU A 51 8.78 1.82 3.04
CA GLU A 51 9.23 2.05 1.65
C GLU A 51 10.65 1.52 1.41
N ARG A 52 11.48 1.44 2.45
CA ARG A 52 12.81 0.83 2.39
C ARG A 52 12.79 -0.70 2.30
N MET A 53 11.64 -1.34 2.49
CA MET A 53 11.49 -2.80 2.33
C MET A 53 11.56 -3.18 0.85
N HIS A 54 12.78 -3.37 0.35
CA HIS A 54 13.03 -3.85 -1.01
C HIS A 54 13.15 -5.38 -1.03
N LEU A 55 12.60 -6.01 -2.07
CA LEU A 55 12.92 -7.39 -2.44
C LEU A 55 14.39 -7.39 -2.88
N GLY A 56 15.28 -7.95 -2.05
CA GLY A 56 16.68 -8.12 -2.43
C GLY A 56 16.81 -9.35 -3.31
N GLU A 57 17.11 -9.21 -4.60
CA GLU A 57 17.51 -10.38 -5.37
C GLU A 57 18.91 -10.82 -4.89
N PHE A 58 18.98 -11.86 -4.07
CA PHE A 58 20.26 -12.44 -3.67
C PHE A 58 20.71 -13.41 -4.77
N GLN A 59 21.70 -13.02 -5.58
CA GLN A 59 22.36 -13.92 -6.52
C GLN A 59 23.39 -14.77 -5.76
N SER A 60 23.12 -16.07 -5.60
CA SER A 60 24.11 -17.04 -5.12
C SER A 60 24.64 -17.87 -6.30
N LYS A 61 25.85 -18.42 -6.18
CA LYS A 61 26.53 -19.18 -7.26
C LYS A 61 25.75 -20.40 -7.77
N ASP A 62 24.77 -20.90 -7.02
CA ASP A 62 24.00 -22.13 -7.32
C ASP A 62 22.52 -21.90 -7.70
N GLY A 63 22.11 -20.64 -7.94
CA GLY A 63 20.73 -20.32 -8.33
C GLY A 63 20.35 -18.89 -7.96
N ARG A 64 19.22 -18.41 -8.50
CA ARG A 64 18.65 -17.09 -8.20
C ARG A 64 17.54 -17.22 -7.14
N PRO A 65 17.81 -17.31 -5.83
CA PRO A 65 16.75 -17.19 -4.84
C PRO A 65 16.30 -15.73 -4.75
N LEU A 66 15.05 -15.46 -5.15
CA LEU A 66 14.37 -14.20 -4.84
C LEU A 66 13.99 -14.23 -3.35
N GLN A 67 14.80 -13.58 -2.51
CA GLN A 67 14.59 -13.55 -1.06
C GLN A 67 14.31 -12.12 -0.60
N ARG A 68 13.26 -11.89 0.18
CA ARG A 68 13.07 -10.55 0.79
C ARG A 68 14.30 -10.22 1.65
N ALA A 69 14.83 -9.00 1.56
CA ALA A 69 15.85 -8.52 2.49
C ALA A 69 15.39 -8.74 3.95
N GLU A 70 16.32 -9.03 4.86
CA GLU A 70 15.99 -9.21 6.27
C GLU A 70 15.25 -7.97 6.79
N LEU A 71 14.13 -8.18 7.49
CA LEU A 71 13.39 -7.06 8.09
C LEU A 71 14.28 -6.40 9.12
N THR A 72 14.37 -5.08 9.07
CA THR A 72 14.93 -4.34 10.19
C THR A 72 14.06 -4.58 11.44
N PRO A 73 14.63 -4.51 12.65
CA PRO A 73 13.86 -4.64 13.90
C PRO A 73 12.67 -3.67 13.95
N GLU A 74 12.83 -2.47 13.40
CA GLU A 74 11.79 -1.44 13.31
C GLU A 74 10.63 -1.88 12.40
N GLN A 75 10.92 -2.44 11.22
CA GLN A 75 9.90 -2.97 10.32
C GLN A 75 9.16 -4.16 10.94
N SER A 76 9.87 -5.07 11.62
CA SER A 76 9.24 -6.19 12.31
C SER A 76 8.33 -5.72 13.45
N ASN A 77 8.75 -4.70 14.20
CA ASN A 77 7.94 -4.13 15.28
C ASN A 77 6.67 -3.46 14.74
N ILE A 78 6.76 -2.71 13.64
CA ILE A 78 5.58 -2.12 12.96
C ILE A 78 4.60 -3.23 12.55
N LEU A 79 5.08 -4.26 11.85
CA LEU A 79 4.22 -5.37 11.42
C LEU A 79 3.56 -6.11 12.60
N LYS A 80 4.30 -6.33 13.69
CA LYS A 80 3.75 -6.93 14.93
C LYS A 80 2.66 -6.06 15.56
N LYS A 81 2.91 -4.76 15.72
CA LYS A 81 1.94 -3.82 16.30
C LYS A 81 0.68 -3.69 15.45
N LEU A 82 0.82 -3.77 14.13
CA LEU A 82 -0.30 -3.76 13.18
C LEU A 82 -0.98 -5.13 13.02
N ASN A 83 -0.49 -6.17 13.70
CA ASN A 83 -0.94 -7.56 13.57
C ASN A 83 -0.92 -8.07 12.11
N ILE A 84 0.04 -7.60 11.32
CA ILE A 84 0.22 -7.98 9.91
C ILE A 84 1.29 -9.09 9.85
N SER A 85 0.92 -10.24 9.30
CA SER A 85 1.89 -11.32 9.07
C SER A 85 2.95 -10.86 8.06
N PRO A 86 4.25 -10.99 8.38
CA PRO A 86 5.30 -10.65 7.43
C PRO A 86 5.18 -11.54 6.18
N LEU A 87 5.41 -10.95 5.01
CA LEU A 87 5.46 -11.71 3.75
C LEU A 87 6.45 -12.88 3.85
N PRO A 88 6.14 -14.03 3.22
CA PRO A 88 7.04 -15.18 3.16
C PRO A 88 8.41 -14.75 2.62
N LYS A 89 9.48 -15.26 3.24
CA LYS A 89 10.87 -14.93 2.84
C LYS A 89 11.23 -15.42 1.43
N LEU A 90 10.48 -16.37 0.86
CA LEU A 90 10.81 -17.08 -0.38
C LEU A 90 9.71 -16.88 -1.42
N TYR A 91 10.05 -16.25 -2.54
CA TYR A 91 9.26 -16.32 -3.77
C TYR A 91 10.01 -17.23 -4.75
N ARG A 92 9.43 -18.41 -5.03
CA ARG A 92 9.81 -19.43 -6.04
C ARG A 92 11.28 -19.54 -6.48
N ILE A 93 11.82 -20.74 -6.28
CA ILE A 93 13.03 -21.22 -6.94
C ILE A 93 12.61 -21.77 -8.32
N ASP A 94 12.98 -21.11 -9.42
CA ASP A 94 12.98 -21.77 -10.73
C ASP A 94 14.30 -22.55 -10.86
N LEU A 95 14.25 -23.85 -10.59
CA LEU A 95 15.32 -24.77 -10.93
C LEU A 95 15.30 -24.95 -12.45
N LYS A 96 16.16 -24.23 -13.18
CA LYS A 96 16.46 -24.59 -14.57
C LYS A 96 17.23 -25.90 -14.55
N GLY A 97 16.55 -26.99 -14.92
CA GLY A 97 17.18 -28.19 -15.48
C GLY A 97 17.72 -27.92 -16.88
#